data_AF-A0A061DYH5-F1
#
_entry.id   AF-A0A061DYH5-F1
#
_cell.length_a   1.000
_cell.length_b   1.000
_cell.length_c   1.000
_cell.angle_alpha   90.00
_cell.angle_beta   90.00
_cell.angle_gamma   90.00
#
_symmetry.space_group_name_H-M   'P 1'
#
loop_
_entity.id
_entity.type
_entity.pdbx_description
1 polymer ?
#
loop_
_entity_poly.entity_id
_entity_poly.type
_entity_poly.pdbx_seq_one_letter_code
_entity_poly.pdbx_strand_id
1 'polypeptide(L)'
;MSMSRMRTMPRETFACLFFFTSFLIEVRRFSSPKAASEEFGPQHLRGQNFRPHNNFISSQIFHGNLQFTRWDFVVLGLGRFSGIPNIPSFPPGKRPETFHGEVIHSMDYAAMDYKLAAKCIKGKRIVVVVLQKSALDIAMECSTANGVELPCTVLYKSERWGVPNYLPWGVPLAYLYLNRFSELLVHKPGEGFLLSSLATILSRLRWVFSKFVESYIKWKLPLAKLGMVPKHSFHKEFSSCLTSTVPKNFYDRVEEGSILPKKTQNISFCEEGIMVDDEDSPLKTDLVILATGFRGDKKLRDIFASPTFQDCMAGSPEARVPLYSLRILTSYIFKP
;
A
#
# COMPACT_ATOMS: atom_id res chain seq x y z
N MET A 1 -6.94 4.46 -5.40
CA MET A 1 -7.86 4.01 -6.46
C MET A 1 -8.35 2.62 -6.09
N SER A 2 -9.62 2.34 -6.31
CA SER A 2 -10.22 1.01 -6.11
C SER A 2 -9.68 0.02 -7.15
N MET A 3 -9.46 -1.26 -6.80
CA MET A 3 -9.06 -2.32 -7.75
C MET A 3 -10.06 -2.46 -8.90
N SER A 4 -11.35 -2.26 -8.64
CA SER A 4 -12.40 -2.23 -9.67
C SER A 4 -12.22 -1.06 -10.68
N ARG A 5 -11.69 0.09 -10.23
CA ARG A 5 -11.38 1.24 -11.12
C ARG A 5 -10.10 1.07 -11.95
N MET A 6 -9.17 0.21 -11.54
CA MET A 6 -7.99 -0.08 -12.36
C MET A 6 -8.33 -0.88 -13.61
N ARG A 7 -9.36 -1.72 -13.53
CA ARG A 7 -9.70 -2.63 -14.63
C ARG A 7 -10.48 -1.94 -15.77
N THR A 8 -11.05 -0.73 -15.55
CA THR A 8 -11.97 -0.05 -16.48
C THR A 8 -11.43 1.19 -17.20
N MET A 9 -10.16 1.59 -17.00
CA MET A 9 -9.63 2.80 -17.63
C MET A 9 -8.77 2.54 -18.88
N PRO A 10 -8.91 3.37 -19.95
CA PRO A 10 -7.94 3.43 -21.04
C PRO A 10 -6.55 3.81 -20.51
N ARG A 11 -5.49 3.25 -21.11
CA ARG A 11 -4.08 3.39 -20.67
C ARG A 11 -3.53 4.83 -20.65
N GLU A 12 -4.27 5.84 -21.09
CA GLU A 12 -3.73 7.17 -21.40
C GLU A 12 -4.08 8.29 -20.40
N THR A 13 -4.84 8.05 -19.33
CA THR A 13 -5.21 9.13 -18.38
C THR A 13 -4.49 8.99 -17.03
N PHE A 14 -3.16 9.16 -17.05
CA PHE A 14 -2.33 9.26 -15.85
C PHE A 14 -2.12 10.73 -15.46
N ALA A 15 -3.05 11.32 -14.70
CA ALA A 15 -2.77 12.58 -14.00
C ALA A 15 -3.62 12.74 -12.73
N CYS A 16 -2.91 13.13 -11.66
CA CYS A 16 -3.38 13.61 -10.37
C CYS A 16 -4.02 12.60 -9.39
N LEU A 17 -3.35 12.44 -8.24
CA LEU A 17 -3.83 11.84 -6.98
C LEU A 17 -3.97 10.32 -6.87
N PHE A 18 -3.17 9.54 -7.61
CA PHE A 18 -3.09 8.10 -7.40
C PHE A 18 -1.64 7.59 -7.29
N PHE A 19 -1.21 7.32 -6.05
CA PHE A 19 -0.08 6.44 -5.79
C PHE A 19 -0.52 4.99 -6.07
N PHE A 20 -0.36 4.51 -7.30
CA PHE A 20 -0.46 3.08 -7.60
C PHE A 20 0.46 2.66 -8.75
N THR A 21 1.17 1.55 -8.48
CA THR A 21 1.66 0.48 -9.37
C THR A 21 2.44 0.86 -10.63
N SER A 22 3.71 0.48 -10.59
CA SER A 22 4.80 0.62 -11.56
C SER A 22 4.47 0.27 -13.01
N PHE A 23 5.04 1.01 -13.97
CA PHE A 23 5.91 0.47 -15.04
C PHE A 23 6.52 1.62 -15.86
N LEU A 24 7.79 1.94 -15.60
CA LEU A 24 8.81 2.21 -16.63
C LEU A 24 10.16 2.15 -15.91
N ILE A 25 10.97 1.13 -16.19
CA ILE A 25 12.41 1.25 -15.94
C ILE A 25 12.91 2.14 -17.07
N GLU A 26 12.89 3.47 -16.88
CA GLU A 26 13.60 4.35 -17.79
C GLU A 26 15.09 4.29 -17.44
N VAL A 27 15.79 3.28 -17.98
CA VAL A 27 17.25 3.31 -18.01
C VAL A 27 17.64 4.29 -19.11
N ARG A 28 17.73 5.59 -18.79
CA ARG A 28 18.31 6.56 -19.72
C ARG A 28 19.81 6.28 -19.84
N ARG A 29 20.20 5.77 -21.01
CA ARG A 29 21.58 5.72 -21.43
C ARG A 29 22.05 7.15 -21.73
N PHE A 30 22.68 7.83 -20.77
CA PHE A 30 23.48 9.01 -21.08
C PHE A 30 24.79 8.53 -21.72
N SER A 31 24.73 8.18 -23.00
CA SER A 31 25.95 8.11 -23.80
C SER A 31 26.35 9.55 -24.07
N SER A 32 27.52 9.95 -23.61
CA SER A 32 28.16 11.17 -24.10
C SER A 32 28.94 10.82 -25.37
N PRO A 33 28.46 11.19 -26.57
CA PRO A 33 29.35 11.60 -27.63
C PRO A 33 29.41 13.14 -27.62
N LYS A 34 30.64 13.64 -27.75
CA LYS A 34 31.01 15.05 -27.73
C LYS A 34 30.02 15.97 -28.49
N ALA A 35 29.69 17.08 -27.81
CA ALA A 35 29.29 18.40 -28.33
C ALA A 35 28.11 18.51 -29.32
N ALA A 36 26.96 18.98 -28.83
CA ALA A 36 26.22 20.12 -29.37
C ALA A 36 25.05 20.51 -28.43
N SER A 37 24.76 21.81 -28.42
CA SER A 37 23.84 22.58 -27.59
C SER A 37 22.36 22.15 -27.59
N GLU A 38 21.70 22.19 -26.42
CA GLU A 38 20.53 23.05 -26.15
C GLU A 38 20.08 22.96 -24.68
N GLU A 39 19.69 24.10 -24.13
CA GLU A 39 19.37 24.35 -22.72
C GLU A 39 17.98 23.87 -22.30
N PHE A 40 17.83 23.32 -21.08
CA PHE A 40 16.67 23.59 -20.23
C PHE A 40 17.08 23.56 -18.74
N GLY A 41 17.00 24.73 -18.08
CA GLY A 41 17.07 24.90 -16.62
C GLY A 41 15.65 24.98 -15.98
N PRO A 42 15.51 25.00 -14.63
CA PRO A 42 16.34 25.82 -13.74
C PRO A 42 16.92 25.08 -12.50
N GLN A 43 18.25 25.08 -12.43
CA GLN A 43 19.09 25.59 -11.32
C GLN A 43 18.76 25.21 -9.85
N HIS A 44 19.30 24.08 -9.38
CA HIS A 44 20.22 24.06 -8.21
C HIS A 44 20.88 22.67 -8.04
N LEU A 45 21.85 22.35 -8.90
CA LEU A 45 22.87 21.32 -8.64
C LEU A 45 24.23 21.98 -8.86
N ARG A 46 24.57 22.95 -8.00
CA ARG A 46 25.90 23.56 -7.99
C ARG A 46 26.88 22.63 -7.26
N GLY A 47 27.73 22.00 -8.06
CA GLY A 47 29.16 21.91 -7.78
C GLY A 47 29.61 20.94 -6.70
N GLN A 48 29.60 19.65 -7.00
CA GLN A 48 30.73 18.78 -6.67
C GLN A 48 31.05 17.89 -7.87
N ASN A 49 32.29 17.92 -8.32
CA ASN A 49 32.81 17.02 -9.34
C ASN A 49 32.75 15.58 -8.80
N PHE A 50 31.69 14.85 -9.12
CA PHE A 50 31.61 13.42 -8.89
C PHE A 50 32.58 12.73 -9.86
N ARG A 51 33.73 12.25 -9.36
CA ARG A 51 34.46 11.16 -10.01
C ARG A 51 33.89 9.84 -9.47
N PRO A 52 33.08 9.08 -10.21
CA PRO A 52 32.65 7.78 -9.77
C PRO A 52 33.77 6.78 -10.07
N HIS A 53 34.46 6.30 -9.04
CA HIS A 53 35.31 5.11 -9.15
C HIS A 53 34.53 3.79 -8.98
N ASN A 54 33.20 3.85 -8.88
CA ASN A 54 32.35 2.69 -8.61
C ASN A 54 31.39 2.45 -9.78
N ASN A 55 31.52 1.27 -10.40
CA ASN A 55 30.71 0.86 -11.53
C ASN A 55 29.63 -0.13 -11.07
N PHE A 56 28.35 0.09 -11.41
CA PHE A 56 27.30 -0.90 -11.21
C PHE A 56 27.31 -1.90 -12.36
N ILE A 57 27.19 -3.19 -12.05
CA ILE A 57 27.02 -4.25 -13.04
C ILE A 57 25.60 -4.81 -12.87
N SER A 58 24.78 -4.69 -13.90
CA SER A 58 23.47 -5.34 -13.95
C SER A 58 23.56 -6.61 -14.79
N SER A 59 22.96 -7.69 -14.34
CA SER A 59 22.68 -8.87 -15.17
C SER A 59 21.24 -8.82 -15.66
N GLN A 60 21.02 -9.01 -16.95
CA GLN A 60 19.70 -9.09 -17.57
C GLN A 60 19.63 -10.30 -18.49
N ILE A 61 18.48 -10.95 -18.55
CA ILE A 61 18.25 -12.06 -19.49
C ILE A 61 17.68 -11.45 -20.77
N PHE A 62 18.45 -11.51 -21.85
CA PHE A 62 18.03 -11.07 -23.18
C PHE A 62 18.05 -12.27 -24.12
N HIS A 63 16.90 -12.62 -24.71
CA HIS A 63 16.71 -13.82 -25.53
C HIS A 63 17.26 -15.12 -24.89
N GLY A 64 17.04 -15.30 -23.58
CA GLY A 64 17.50 -16.49 -22.85
C GLY A 64 18.98 -16.49 -22.45
N ASN A 65 19.77 -15.48 -22.86
CA ASN A 65 21.18 -15.34 -22.48
C ASN A 65 21.37 -14.27 -21.40
N LEU A 66 22.21 -14.58 -20.42
CA LEU A 66 22.60 -13.64 -19.37
C LEU A 66 23.61 -12.64 -19.92
N GLN A 67 23.25 -11.35 -19.95
CA GLN A 67 24.14 -10.26 -20.35
C GLN A 67 24.50 -9.40 -19.14
N PHE A 68 25.78 -9.02 -19.06
CA PHE A 68 26.29 -8.13 -18.03
C PHE A 68 26.59 -6.76 -18.64
N THR A 69 25.95 -5.72 -18.11
CA THR A 69 26.13 -4.35 -18.58
C THR A 69 26.57 -3.46 -17.44
N ARG A 70 27.48 -2.53 -17.74
CA ARG A 70 28.06 -1.59 -16.79
C ARG A 70 27.35 -0.24 -16.86
N TRP A 71 27.09 0.37 -15.71
CA TRP A 71 26.41 1.67 -15.58
C TRP A 71 27.11 2.55 -14.55
N ASP A 72 27.15 3.85 -14.84
CA ASP A 72 27.69 4.88 -13.92
C ASP A 72 26.68 5.24 -12.81
N PHE A 73 25.39 5.18 -13.12
CA PHE A 73 24.31 5.38 -12.16
C PHE A 73 23.08 4.53 -12.51
N VAL A 74 22.26 4.20 -11.51
CA VAL A 74 21.03 3.41 -11.67
C VAL A 74 19.89 4.09 -10.90
N VAL A 75 18.73 4.19 -11.55
CA VAL A 75 17.48 4.65 -10.93
C VAL A 75 16.50 3.48 -10.85
N LEU A 76 16.02 3.16 -9.64
CA LEU A 76 15.15 2.01 -9.41
C LEU A 76 13.68 2.41 -9.29
N GLY A 77 12.93 2.26 -10.39
CA GLY A 77 11.49 2.54 -10.48
C GLY A 77 10.58 1.34 -10.20
N LEU A 78 10.90 0.54 -9.19
CA LEU A 78 10.33 -0.81 -9.03
C LEU A 78 8.95 -0.85 -8.38
N GLY A 79 8.59 0.21 -7.64
CA GLY A 79 7.39 0.29 -6.81
C GLY A 79 7.39 -0.65 -5.60
N ARG A 80 6.75 -0.20 -4.52
CA ARG A 80 6.73 -0.89 -3.21
C ARG A 80 5.59 -1.92 -3.07
N PHE A 81 4.49 -1.71 -3.78
CA PHE A 81 3.23 -2.46 -3.59
C PHE A 81 3.03 -3.51 -4.69
N SER A 82 4.06 -4.31 -4.97
CA SER A 82 4.01 -5.37 -5.98
C SER A 82 5.09 -6.42 -5.75
N GLY A 83 4.98 -7.58 -6.40
CA GLY A 83 6.01 -8.62 -6.46
C GLY A 83 6.02 -9.56 -5.28
N ILE A 84 6.21 -9.05 -4.05
CA ILE A 84 6.28 -9.90 -2.85
C ILE A 84 5.04 -9.67 -1.97
N PRO A 85 4.10 -10.62 -1.92
CA PRO A 85 2.91 -10.51 -1.08
C PRO A 85 3.29 -10.56 0.42
N ASN A 86 2.55 -9.84 1.24
CA ASN A 86 2.74 -9.87 2.69
C ASN A 86 1.85 -10.92 3.34
N ILE A 87 2.33 -12.16 3.41
CA ILE A 87 1.60 -13.27 4.03
C ILE A 87 1.86 -13.25 5.55
N PRO A 88 0.82 -13.19 6.41
CA PRO A 88 0.99 -13.28 7.86
C PRO A 88 1.62 -14.60 8.29
N SER A 89 2.33 -14.59 9.41
CA SER A 89 2.81 -15.81 10.06
C SER A 89 1.68 -16.46 10.86
N PHE A 90 1.54 -17.79 10.76
CA PHE A 90 0.54 -18.57 11.49
C PHE A 90 1.22 -19.57 12.44
N PRO A 91 0.56 -19.95 13.56
CA PRO A 91 1.06 -20.96 14.47
C PRO A 91 1.37 -22.30 13.77
N PRO A 92 2.30 -23.11 14.29
CA PRO A 92 2.55 -24.46 13.77
C PRO A 92 1.27 -25.29 13.74
N GLY A 93 1.02 -26.00 12.64
CA GLY A 93 -0.17 -26.83 12.47
C GLY A 93 -1.49 -26.10 12.22
N LYS A 94 -1.51 -24.75 12.20
CA LYS A 94 -2.71 -23.94 11.90
C LYS A 94 -2.50 -23.00 10.71
N ARG A 95 -1.84 -23.50 9.67
CA ARG A 95 -1.35 -22.74 8.50
C ARG A 95 -2.28 -22.92 7.29
N PRO A 96 -2.18 -22.08 6.24
CA PRO A 96 -2.94 -22.26 5.01
C PRO A 96 -2.86 -23.67 4.43
N GLU A 97 -1.76 -24.40 4.64
CA GLU A 97 -1.58 -25.77 4.13
C GLU A 97 -2.54 -26.80 4.73
N THR A 98 -3.11 -26.55 5.92
CA THR A 98 -4.08 -27.45 6.56
C THR A 98 -5.52 -27.18 6.14
N PHE A 99 -5.77 -26.16 5.33
CA PHE A 99 -7.10 -25.76 4.90
C PHE A 99 -7.48 -26.49 3.59
N HIS A 100 -8.66 -27.11 3.54
CA HIS A 100 -9.13 -27.81 2.34
C HIS A 100 -9.60 -26.87 1.22
N GLY A 101 -9.90 -25.61 1.57
CA GLY A 101 -10.26 -24.58 0.60
C GLY A 101 -9.03 -23.91 -0.01
N GLU A 102 -9.29 -22.83 -0.74
CA GLU A 102 -8.26 -22.09 -1.47
C GLU A 102 -7.83 -20.84 -0.70
N VAL A 103 -6.52 -20.57 -0.62
CA VAL A 103 -5.98 -19.31 -0.07
C VAL A 103 -5.20 -18.59 -1.16
N ILE A 104 -5.62 -17.38 -1.51
CA ILE A 104 -4.94 -16.54 -2.49
C ILE A 104 -4.59 -15.18 -1.89
N HIS A 105 -3.55 -14.53 -2.41
CA HIS A 105 -3.30 -13.14 -2.08
C HIS A 105 -4.10 -12.22 -3.02
N SER A 106 -4.40 -11.00 -2.56
CA SER A 106 -5.07 -10.00 -3.40
C SER A 106 -4.33 -9.69 -4.70
N MET A 107 -3.01 -9.91 -4.73
CA MET A 107 -2.17 -9.80 -5.93
C MET A 107 -2.57 -10.81 -7.00
N ASP A 108 -2.79 -12.07 -6.62
CA ASP A 108 -3.14 -13.15 -7.55
C ASP A 108 -4.55 -12.93 -8.08
N TYR A 109 -5.48 -12.55 -7.18
CA TYR A 109 -6.83 -12.14 -7.56
C TYR A 109 -6.83 -10.93 -8.52
N ALA A 110 -5.91 -9.97 -8.33
CA ALA A 110 -5.76 -8.82 -9.22
C ALA A 110 -5.29 -9.22 -10.62
N ALA A 111 -4.44 -10.24 -10.71
CA ALA A 111 -3.81 -10.70 -11.94
C ALA A 111 -4.75 -11.55 -12.81
N MET A 112 -5.83 -12.09 -12.24
CA MET A 112 -6.86 -12.82 -12.98
C MET A 112 -7.59 -11.90 -13.96
N ASP A 113 -7.98 -12.46 -15.11
CA ASP A 113 -8.93 -11.79 -15.99
C ASP A 113 -10.33 -11.68 -15.34
N TYR A 114 -11.18 -10.82 -15.89
CA TYR A 114 -12.52 -10.59 -15.35
C TYR A 114 -13.40 -11.84 -15.24
N LYS A 115 -13.33 -12.75 -16.22
CA LYS A 115 -14.17 -13.95 -16.26
C LYS A 115 -13.69 -14.96 -15.22
N LEU A 116 -12.38 -15.11 -15.08
CA LEU A 116 -11.75 -15.97 -14.08
C LEU A 116 -11.98 -15.44 -12.67
N ALA A 117 -11.82 -14.13 -12.43
CA ALA A 117 -12.09 -13.51 -11.13
C ALA A 117 -13.56 -13.69 -10.71
N ALA A 118 -14.51 -13.46 -11.62
CA ALA A 118 -15.93 -13.66 -11.34
C ALA A 118 -16.26 -15.13 -11.02
N LYS A 119 -15.67 -16.08 -11.75
CA LYS A 119 -15.80 -17.52 -11.46
C LYS A 119 -15.13 -17.92 -10.14
N CYS A 120 -14.01 -17.27 -9.80
CA CYS A 120 -13.26 -17.56 -8.57
C CYS A 120 -14.11 -17.29 -7.32
N ILE A 121 -14.92 -16.22 -7.33
CA ILE A 121 -15.72 -15.80 -6.16
C ILE A 121 -17.16 -16.32 -6.16
N LYS A 122 -17.74 -16.62 -7.32
CA LYS A 122 -19.17 -16.95 -7.42
C LYS A 122 -19.49 -18.28 -6.72
N GLY A 123 -20.53 -18.26 -5.88
CA GLY A 123 -21.05 -19.47 -5.22
C GLY A 123 -20.15 -20.03 -4.13
N LYS A 124 -19.22 -19.24 -3.59
CA LYS A 124 -18.29 -19.64 -2.53
C LYS A 124 -18.52 -18.83 -1.25
N ARG A 125 -18.25 -19.45 -0.10
CA ARG A 125 -18.08 -18.75 1.20
C ARG A 125 -16.71 -18.11 1.22
N ILE A 126 -16.68 -16.77 1.24
CA ILE A 126 -15.45 -16.00 1.09
C ILE A 126 -15.11 -15.27 2.37
N VAL A 127 -13.84 -15.37 2.75
CA VAL A 127 -13.25 -14.52 3.77
C VAL A 127 -12.20 -13.63 3.16
N VAL A 128 -12.35 -12.32 3.33
CA VAL A 128 -11.34 -11.32 2.97
C VAL A 128 -10.65 -10.84 4.24
N VAL A 129 -9.32 -10.89 4.27
CA VAL A 129 -8.53 -10.50 5.44
C VAL A 129 -8.05 -9.06 5.29
N VAL A 130 -8.21 -8.28 6.37
CA VAL A 130 -7.96 -6.83 6.52
C VAL A 130 -9.15 -5.97 6.05
N LEU A 131 -9.30 -4.78 6.66
CA LEU A 131 -10.25 -3.74 6.25
C LEU A 131 -9.48 -2.55 5.63
N GLN A 132 -8.98 -2.71 4.40
CA GLN A 132 -8.24 -1.69 3.65
C GLN A 132 -8.66 -1.66 2.18
N LYS A 133 -8.12 -0.72 1.39
CA LYS A 133 -8.43 -0.46 -0.03
C LYS A 133 -8.78 -1.72 -0.84
N SER A 134 -7.81 -2.62 -1.03
CA SER A 134 -8.03 -3.85 -1.82
C SER A 134 -9.11 -4.75 -1.22
N ALA A 135 -9.14 -4.90 0.10
CA ALA A 135 -10.14 -5.73 0.77
C ALA A 135 -11.57 -5.19 0.59
N LEU A 136 -11.76 -3.87 0.70
CA LEU A 136 -13.06 -3.23 0.50
C LEU A 136 -13.59 -3.45 -0.92
N ASP A 137 -12.71 -3.34 -1.92
CA ASP A 137 -13.09 -3.54 -3.32
C ASP A 137 -13.45 -5.01 -3.60
N ILE A 138 -12.64 -5.94 -3.11
CA ILE A 138 -12.87 -7.38 -3.28
C ILE A 138 -14.15 -7.79 -2.55
N ALA A 139 -14.39 -7.30 -1.34
CA ALA A 139 -15.62 -7.58 -0.59
C ALA A 139 -16.87 -7.07 -1.32
N MET A 140 -16.78 -5.94 -2.04
CA MET A 140 -17.86 -5.44 -2.90
C MET A 140 -18.09 -6.32 -4.13
N GLU A 141 -17.02 -6.80 -4.77
CA GLU A 141 -17.14 -7.75 -5.88
C GLU A 141 -17.81 -9.05 -5.41
N CYS A 142 -17.43 -9.55 -4.23
CA CYS A 142 -18.01 -10.74 -3.60
C CYS A 142 -19.49 -10.54 -3.25
N SER A 143 -19.84 -9.43 -2.58
CA SER A 143 -21.24 -9.14 -2.23
C SER A 143 -22.13 -8.96 -3.45
N THR A 144 -21.59 -8.42 -4.55
CA THR A 144 -22.31 -8.30 -5.83
C THR A 144 -22.51 -9.67 -6.48
N ALA A 145 -21.54 -10.58 -6.39
CA ALA A 145 -21.62 -11.90 -7.00
C ALA A 145 -22.52 -12.88 -6.24
N ASN A 146 -22.56 -12.78 -4.91
CA ASN A 146 -23.14 -13.79 -4.02
C ASN A 146 -24.32 -13.29 -3.16
N GLY A 147 -24.48 -11.97 -3.02
CA GLY A 147 -25.57 -11.38 -2.23
C GLY A 147 -25.58 -11.81 -0.77
N VAL A 148 -26.78 -11.88 -0.21
CA VAL A 148 -27.03 -12.30 1.20
C VAL A 148 -27.02 -13.82 1.39
N GLU A 149 -27.16 -14.60 0.31
CA GLU A 149 -27.19 -16.06 0.37
C GLU A 149 -25.82 -16.63 0.79
N LEU A 150 -24.74 -16.03 0.28
CA LEU A 150 -23.36 -16.38 0.60
C LEU A 150 -22.57 -15.11 0.92
N PRO A 151 -22.74 -14.56 2.14
CA PRO A 151 -22.18 -13.27 2.49
C PRO A 151 -20.65 -13.30 2.57
N CYS A 152 -20.03 -12.19 2.20
CA CYS A 152 -18.57 -12.04 2.28
C CYS A 152 -18.17 -11.62 3.69
N THR A 153 -17.40 -12.43 4.40
CA THR A 153 -16.87 -12.05 5.72
C THR A 153 -15.57 -11.27 5.57
N VAL A 154 -15.46 -10.12 6.25
CA VAL A 154 -14.26 -9.29 6.26
C VAL A 154 -13.65 -9.31 7.64
N LEU A 155 -12.48 -9.96 7.79
CA LEU A 155 -11.78 -10.06 9.07
C LEU A 155 -10.83 -8.87 9.27
N TYR A 156 -10.89 -8.20 10.41
CA TYR A 156 -10.02 -7.04 10.66
C TYR A 156 -9.61 -6.88 12.12
N LYS A 157 -8.39 -6.38 12.36
CA LYS A 157 -7.84 -6.17 13.71
C LYS A 157 -8.22 -4.84 14.36
N SER A 158 -8.29 -3.80 13.53
CA SER A 158 -8.51 -2.43 13.98
C SER A 158 -9.46 -1.75 13.02
N GLU A 159 -10.38 -0.99 13.58
CA GLU A 159 -11.29 -0.12 12.84
C GLU A 159 -10.48 0.92 12.05
N ARG A 160 -10.99 1.35 10.90
CA ARG A 160 -10.31 2.25 9.98
C ARG A 160 -11.23 3.40 9.56
N TRP A 161 -10.69 4.60 9.46
CA TRP A 161 -11.39 5.76 8.91
C TRP A 161 -11.52 5.60 7.41
N GLY A 162 -12.69 5.14 6.99
CA GLY A 162 -13.11 5.14 5.60
C GLY A 162 -13.54 6.54 5.14
N VAL A 163 -12.97 7.04 4.05
CA VAL A 163 -13.34 8.33 3.46
C VAL A 163 -14.41 8.10 2.38
N PRO A 164 -15.63 8.62 2.53
CA PRO A 164 -16.69 8.44 1.53
C PRO A 164 -16.42 9.26 0.26
N ASN A 165 -15.87 10.46 0.41
CA ASN A 165 -15.41 11.33 -0.68
C ASN A 165 -14.36 12.33 -0.16
N TYR A 166 -13.69 13.03 -1.07
CA TYR A 166 -12.62 13.97 -0.74
C TYR A 166 -13.11 15.41 -0.45
N LEU A 167 -14.39 15.58 -0.13
CA LEU A 167 -15.03 16.89 0.13
C LEU A 167 -15.74 16.90 1.51
N PRO A 168 -15.02 16.73 2.63
CA PRO A 168 -15.60 16.85 3.96
C PRO A 168 -16.29 18.21 4.14
N TRP A 169 -17.61 18.18 4.37
CA TRP A 169 -18.48 19.38 4.45
C TRP A 169 -18.31 20.35 3.26
N GLY A 170 -18.00 19.84 2.06
CA GLY A 170 -17.80 20.65 0.86
C GLY A 170 -16.40 21.25 0.72
N VAL A 171 -15.52 21.08 1.70
CA VAL A 171 -14.13 21.57 1.65
C VAL A 171 -13.22 20.49 1.05
N PRO A 172 -12.43 20.76 0.00
CA PRO A 172 -11.45 19.81 -0.52
C PRO A 172 -10.47 19.35 0.56
N LEU A 173 -10.38 18.04 0.78
CA LEU A 173 -9.48 17.45 1.77
C LEU A 173 -8.01 17.85 1.52
N ALA A 174 -7.65 18.08 0.25
CA ALA A 174 -6.33 18.56 -0.15
C ALA A 174 -5.99 19.95 0.43
N TYR A 175 -6.97 20.83 0.62
CA TYR A 175 -6.74 22.13 1.25
C TYR A 175 -6.48 22.04 2.76
N LEU A 176 -6.81 20.92 3.38
CA LEU A 176 -6.51 20.68 4.80
C LEU A 176 -5.16 19.96 5.00
N TYR A 177 -4.80 19.03 4.11
CA TYR A 177 -3.68 18.11 4.33
C TYR A 177 -2.64 18.01 3.20
N LEU A 178 -2.91 18.54 2.01
CA LEU A 178 -2.05 18.38 0.81
C LEU A 178 -1.68 19.73 0.19
N ASN A 179 -1.15 20.63 1.02
CA ASN A 179 -0.63 21.92 0.60
C ASN A 179 0.59 22.34 1.43
N ARG A 180 1.33 23.34 0.96
CA ARG A 180 2.56 23.81 1.61
C ARG A 180 2.34 24.27 3.06
N PHE A 181 1.22 24.93 3.34
CA PHE A 181 0.88 25.34 4.71
C PHE A 181 0.68 24.12 5.62
N SER A 182 0.05 23.06 5.11
CA SER A 182 -0.18 21.85 5.89
C SER A 182 1.10 21.12 6.30
N GLU A 183 2.21 21.34 5.58
CA GLU A 183 3.51 20.80 5.98
C GLU A 183 4.09 21.47 7.24
N LEU A 184 3.66 22.70 7.57
CA LEU A 184 4.07 23.40 8.79
C LEU A 184 3.38 22.83 10.04
N LEU A 185 2.32 22.04 9.86
CA LEU A 185 1.54 21.43 10.95
C LEU A 185 2.20 20.17 11.53
N VAL A 186 3.25 19.64 10.89
CA VAL A 186 3.80 18.30 11.14
C VAL A 186 5.29 18.40 11.43
N HIS A 187 5.73 17.69 12.48
CA HIS A 187 7.14 17.53 12.81
C HIS A 187 7.88 16.71 11.75
N LYS A 188 9.03 17.21 11.29
CA LYS A 188 9.90 16.59 10.29
C LYS A 188 11.20 16.09 10.96
N PRO A 189 11.75 14.95 10.53
CA PRO A 189 13.04 14.49 11.04
C PRO A 189 14.15 15.48 10.66
N GLY A 190 14.98 15.86 11.63
CA GLY A 190 16.07 16.83 11.43
C GLY A 190 15.62 18.29 11.32
N GLU A 191 14.41 18.63 11.75
CA GLU A 191 13.91 20.01 11.71
C GLU A 191 14.59 20.92 12.75
N GLY A 192 14.77 22.20 12.39
CA GLY A 192 15.32 23.20 13.30
C GLY A 192 14.33 23.67 14.37
N PHE A 193 14.84 24.34 15.40
CA PHE A 193 14.06 24.81 16.55
C PHE A 193 12.80 25.63 16.17
N LEU A 194 12.92 26.54 15.19
CA LEU A 194 11.81 27.38 14.74
C LEU A 194 10.68 26.55 14.11
N LEU A 195 11.02 25.57 13.27
CA LEU A 195 10.04 24.69 12.62
C LEU A 195 9.35 23.78 13.64
N SER A 196 10.11 23.21 14.57
CA SER A 196 9.56 22.44 15.68
C SER A 196 8.60 23.26 16.55
N SER A 197 8.97 24.50 16.88
CA SER A 197 8.12 25.40 17.66
C SER A 197 6.82 25.72 16.91
N LEU A 198 6.92 26.03 15.61
CA LEU A 198 5.76 26.31 14.77
C LEU A 198 4.84 25.09 14.66
N ALA A 199 5.38 23.89 14.41
CA ALA A 199 4.61 22.65 14.36
C ALA A 199 3.90 22.35 15.69
N THR A 200 4.56 22.65 16.81
CA THR A 200 3.98 22.51 18.15
C THR A 200 2.81 23.47 18.35
N ILE A 201 2.96 24.75 18.00
CA ILE A 201 1.90 25.76 18.12
C ILE A 201 0.71 25.39 17.21
N LEU A 202 1.00 24.98 15.97
CA LEU A 202 0.00 24.62 14.97
C LEU A 202 -0.61 23.21 15.18
N SER A 203 -0.10 22.43 16.14
CA SER A 203 -0.65 21.11 16.46
C SER A 203 -2.13 21.14 16.84
N ARG A 204 -2.59 22.23 17.47
CA ARG A 204 -4.01 22.46 17.79
C ARG A 204 -4.84 22.61 16.52
N LEU A 205 -4.35 23.34 15.52
CA LEU A 205 -5.03 23.50 14.24
C LEU A 205 -5.13 22.16 13.49
N ARG A 206 -4.05 21.37 13.51
CA ARG A 206 -4.02 20.00 12.96
C ARG A 206 -5.05 19.09 13.63
N TRP A 207 -5.21 19.20 14.94
CA TRP A 207 -6.25 18.47 15.68
C TRP A 207 -7.66 18.92 15.25
N VAL A 208 -7.90 20.22 15.08
CA VAL A 208 -9.17 20.75 14.56
C VAL A 208 -9.48 20.19 13.17
N PHE A 209 -8.51 20.17 12.25
CA PHE A 209 -8.68 19.56 10.92
C PHE A 209 -9.03 18.08 11.01
N SER A 210 -8.43 17.34 11.96
CA SER A 210 -8.78 15.93 12.19
C SER A 210 -10.24 15.80 12.61
N LYS A 211 -10.67 16.58 13.61
CA LYS A 211 -12.04 16.52 14.14
C LYS A 211 -13.10 16.97 13.15
N PHE A 212 -12.79 17.98 12.34
CA PHE A 212 -13.65 18.42 11.24
C PHE A 212 -13.96 17.28 10.27
N VAL A 213 -12.92 16.55 9.83
CA VAL A 213 -13.09 15.41 8.92
C VAL A 213 -13.73 14.21 9.61
N GLU A 214 -13.36 13.90 10.86
CA GLU A 214 -13.98 12.84 11.65
C GLU A 214 -15.49 13.06 11.81
N SER A 215 -15.91 14.30 12.07
CA SER A 215 -17.32 14.69 12.18
C SER A 215 -18.06 14.40 10.87
N TYR A 216 -17.49 14.81 9.73
CA TYR A 216 -18.06 14.52 8.42
C TYR A 216 -18.23 13.02 8.16
N ILE A 217 -17.19 12.23 8.45
CA ILE A 217 -17.21 10.78 8.23
C ILE A 217 -18.27 10.12 9.11
N LYS A 218 -18.36 10.50 10.40
CA LYS A 218 -19.38 9.98 11.33
C LYS A 218 -20.81 10.37 10.93
N TRP A 219 -20.98 11.56 10.37
CA TRP A 219 -22.28 12.00 9.86
C TRP A 219 -22.68 11.23 8.60
N LYS A 220 -21.74 11.01 7.69
CA LYS A 220 -22.03 10.40 6.39
C LYS A 220 -22.11 8.87 6.41
N LEU A 221 -21.37 8.21 7.31
CA LEU A 221 -21.28 6.76 7.40
C LEU A 221 -21.83 6.24 8.73
N PRO A 222 -22.56 5.10 8.76
CA PRO A 222 -23.17 4.56 9.97
C PRO A 222 -22.17 3.86 10.91
N LEU A 223 -20.95 4.39 11.06
CA LEU A 223 -19.87 3.77 11.84
C LEU A 223 -20.25 3.58 13.31
N ALA A 224 -21.00 4.54 13.89
CA ALA A 224 -21.43 4.47 15.29
C ALA A 224 -22.45 3.34 15.51
N LYS A 225 -23.42 3.20 14.60
CA LYS A 225 -24.43 2.13 14.63
C LYS A 225 -23.78 0.74 14.54
N LEU A 226 -22.73 0.62 13.74
CA LEU A 226 -21.98 -0.62 13.54
C LEU A 226 -20.87 -0.85 14.59
N GLY A 227 -20.66 0.07 15.54
CA GLY A 227 -19.57 -0.04 16.51
C GLY A 227 -18.16 0.04 15.88
N MET A 228 -18.04 0.59 14.67
CA MET A 228 -16.81 0.64 13.88
C MET A 228 -16.10 2.00 13.94
N VAL A 229 -16.38 2.83 14.95
CA VAL A 229 -15.72 4.14 15.11
C VAL A 229 -14.26 3.91 15.55
N PRO A 230 -13.25 4.32 14.76
CA PRO A 230 -11.87 4.10 15.13
C PRO A 230 -11.45 4.87 16.38
N LYS A 231 -10.61 4.24 17.21
CA LYS A 231 -10.08 4.82 18.45
C LYS A 231 -9.01 5.88 18.21
N HIS A 232 -8.26 5.79 17.11
CA HIS A 232 -7.25 6.78 16.73
C HIS A 232 -7.85 7.94 15.93
N SER A 233 -7.13 9.06 15.84
CA SER A 233 -7.57 10.22 15.07
C SER A 233 -7.45 10.01 13.57
N PHE A 234 -8.31 10.67 12.79
CA PHE A 234 -8.24 10.67 11.33
C PHE A 234 -6.87 11.10 10.83
N HIS A 235 -6.27 12.12 11.45
CA HIS A 235 -4.95 12.59 11.08
C HIS A 235 -3.86 11.50 11.21
N LYS A 236 -3.90 10.65 12.25
CA LYS A 236 -2.94 9.54 12.41
C LYS A 236 -3.08 8.52 11.27
N GLU A 237 -4.30 8.28 10.83
CA GLU A 237 -4.57 7.38 9.71
C GLU A 237 -4.19 7.98 8.35
N PHE A 238 -4.48 9.26 8.16
CA PHE A 238 -4.12 10.00 6.96
C PHE A 238 -2.59 10.08 6.79
N SER A 239 -1.87 10.47 7.84
CA SER A 239 -0.40 10.56 7.82
C SER A 239 0.30 9.21 7.65
N SER A 240 -0.33 8.10 8.07
CA SER A 240 0.20 6.74 7.84
C SER A 240 -0.13 6.17 6.46
N CYS A 241 -0.85 6.92 5.61
CA CYS A 241 -1.30 6.49 4.28
C CYS A 241 -2.23 5.26 4.29
N LEU A 242 -2.83 4.95 5.45
CA LEU A 242 -3.72 3.81 5.63
C LEU A 242 -5.19 4.15 5.36
N THR A 243 -5.52 5.44 5.21
CA THR A 243 -6.85 5.89 4.83
C THR A 243 -7.28 5.28 3.50
N SER A 244 -8.50 4.76 3.48
CA SER A 244 -9.10 4.11 2.30
C SER A 244 -10.36 4.86 1.89
N THR A 245 -10.56 5.01 0.57
CA THR A 245 -11.85 5.49 0.06
C THR A 245 -12.84 4.34 0.15
N VAL A 246 -13.98 4.58 0.78
CA VAL A 246 -15.02 3.56 0.91
C VAL A 246 -15.72 3.42 -0.45
N PRO A 247 -15.88 2.21 -1.00
CA PRO A 247 -16.70 2.00 -2.17
C PRO A 247 -18.13 2.50 -1.96
N LYS A 248 -18.79 2.96 -3.02
CA LYS A 248 -20.20 3.38 -2.93
C LYS A 248 -21.05 2.23 -2.40
N ASN A 249 -21.96 2.54 -1.49
CA ASN A 249 -22.92 1.61 -0.88
C ASN A 249 -22.28 0.46 -0.08
N PHE A 250 -20.99 0.55 0.28
CA PHE A 250 -20.32 -0.49 1.07
C PHE A 250 -21.03 -0.76 2.39
N TYR A 251 -21.37 0.29 3.15
CA TYR A 251 -22.06 0.13 4.43
C TYR A 251 -23.52 -0.28 4.27
N ASP A 252 -24.16 0.04 3.14
CA ASP A 252 -25.50 -0.46 2.83
C ASP A 252 -25.48 -1.98 2.68
N ARG A 253 -24.43 -2.53 2.03
CA ARG A 253 -24.19 -3.98 1.93
C ARG A 253 -23.88 -4.64 3.28
N VAL A 254 -23.24 -3.90 4.19
CA VAL A 254 -23.02 -4.35 5.56
C VAL A 254 -24.33 -4.43 6.33
N GLU A 255 -25.20 -3.42 6.21
CA GLU A 255 -26.52 -3.42 6.85
C GLU A 255 -27.48 -4.45 6.25
N GLU A 256 -27.40 -4.68 4.94
CA GLU A 256 -28.12 -5.74 4.22
C GLU A 256 -27.68 -7.15 4.65
N GLY A 257 -26.45 -7.30 5.17
CA GLY A 257 -25.87 -8.56 5.59
C GLY A 257 -25.11 -9.31 4.50
N SER A 258 -24.93 -8.73 3.30
CA SER A 258 -24.12 -9.33 2.22
C SER A 258 -22.60 -9.16 2.45
N ILE A 259 -22.21 -8.25 3.35
CA ILE A 259 -20.85 -8.13 3.89
C ILE A 259 -20.89 -8.22 5.41
N LEU A 260 -20.13 -9.14 5.99
CA LEU A 260 -20.07 -9.36 7.44
C LEU A 260 -18.69 -8.93 7.98
N PRO A 261 -18.54 -7.69 8.47
CA PRO A 261 -17.31 -7.27 9.11
C PRO A 261 -17.20 -7.96 10.48
N LYS A 262 -16.14 -8.75 10.68
CA LYS A 262 -15.84 -9.40 11.97
C LYS A 262 -14.48 -8.95 12.49
N LYS A 263 -14.50 -8.34 13.68
CA LYS A 263 -13.28 -7.88 14.36
C LYS A 263 -12.59 -9.06 15.02
N THR A 264 -11.27 -9.18 14.83
CA THR A 264 -10.47 -10.27 15.41
C THR A 264 -9.00 -9.89 15.61
N GLN A 265 -8.32 -10.45 16.62
CA GLN A 265 -6.87 -10.25 16.80
C GLN A 265 -6.06 -11.35 16.14
N ASN A 266 -6.50 -12.59 16.26
CA ASN A 266 -5.79 -13.77 15.82
C ASN A 266 -6.65 -14.61 14.89
N ILE A 267 -6.05 -14.98 13.76
CA ILE A 267 -6.66 -15.89 12.78
C ILE A 267 -5.76 -17.11 12.67
N SER A 268 -6.38 -18.27 12.56
CA SER A 268 -5.68 -19.53 12.36
C SER A 268 -6.50 -20.45 11.47
N PHE A 269 -5.84 -21.31 10.70
CA PHE A 269 -6.53 -22.18 9.74
C PHE A 269 -6.85 -23.54 10.36
N CYS A 270 -7.96 -24.12 9.92
CA CYS A 270 -8.37 -25.50 10.17
C CYS A 270 -8.86 -26.11 8.84
N GLU A 271 -9.14 -27.42 8.83
CA GLU A 271 -9.56 -28.14 7.62
C GLU A 271 -10.81 -27.53 6.97
N GLU A 272 -11.81 -27.15 7.78
CA GLU A 272 -13.10 -26.62 7.29
C GLU A 272 -13.13 -25.10 7.06
N GLY A 273 -12.10 -24.35 7.47
CA GLY A 273 -12.19 -22.88 7.46
C GLY A 273 -11.17 -22.13 8.33
N ILE A 274 -11.61 -20.97 8.84
CA ILE A 274 -10.79 -20.09 9.69
C ILE A 274 -11.32 -20.12 11.12
N MET A 275 -10.42 -20.39 12.06
CA MET A 275 -10.63 -20.20 13.50
C MET A 275 -10.27 -18.77 13.89
N VAL A 276 -11.18 -18.11 14.60
CA VAL A 276 -11.08 -16.69 14.97
C VAL A 276 -10.98 -16.61 16.49
N ASP A 277 -9.91 -15.98 17.01
CA ASP A 277 -9.70 -15.72 18.45
C ASP A 277 -9.98 -16.94 19.39
N ASP A 278 -9.64 -18.14 18.93
CA ASP A 278 -9.87 -19.42 19.63
C ASP A 278 -11.36 -19.70 19.97
N GLU A 279 -12.30 -19.14 19.20
CA GLU A 279 -13.72 -19.51 19.25
C GLU A 279 -13.94 -21.02 19.00
N ASP A 280 -14.97 -21.60 19.62
CA ASP A 280 -15.25 -23.04 19.55
C ASP A 280 -15.65 -23.54 18.14
N SER A 281 -16.16 -22.64 17.28
CA SER A 281 -16.66 -23.00 15.95
C SER A 281 -15.86 -22.34 14.82
N PRO A 282 -15.37 -23.10 13.83
CA PRO A 282 -14.70 -22.54 12.67
C PRO A 282 -15.66 -21.77 11.77
N LEU A 283 -15.18 -20.68 11.20
CA LEU A 283 -15.85 -19.99 10.11
C LEU A 283 -15.69 -20.82 8.82
N LYS A 284 -16.72 -21.58 8.47
CA LYS A 284 -16.75 -22.39 7.24
C LYS A 284 -16.47 -21.52 6.02
N THR A 285 -15.40 -21.83 5.31
CA THR A 285 -14.88 -20.98 4.25
C THR A 285 -14.41 -21.84 3.08
N ASP A 286 -14.64 -21.39 1.85
CA ASP A 286 -14.15 -22.09 0.65
C ASP A 286 -12.98 -21.35 0.01
N LEU A 287 -12.94 -20.01 0.14
CA LEU A 287 -11.90 -19.15 -0.40
C LEU A 287 -11.49 -18.08 0.60
N VAL A 288 -10.18 -17.96 0.87
CA VAL A 288 -9.59 -16.92 1.70
C VAL A 288 -8.75 -16.00 0.83
N ILE A 289 -9.09 -14.71 0.82
CA ILE A 289 -8.35 -13.69 0.08
C ILE A 289 -7.57 -12.82 1.06
N LEU A 290 -6.26 -13.00 1.08
CA LEU A 290 -5.34 -12.22 1.89
C LEU A 290 -5.08 -10.86 1.23
N ALA A 291 -5.75 -9.81 1.70
CA ALA A 291 -5.51 -8.43 1.27
C ALA A 291 -4.54 -7.71 2.22
N THR A 292 -3.49 -8.41 2.64
CA THR A 292 -2.56 -8.06 3.73
C THR A 292 -1.37 -7.19 3.28
N GLY A 293 -1.36 -6.74 2.03
CA GLY A 293 -0.37 -5.79 1.50
C GLY A 293 0.88 -6.45 0.94
N PHE A 294 1.99 -5.73 0.90
CA PHE A 294 3.22 -6.18 0.20
C PHE A 294 4.47 -5.94 1.04
N ARG A 295 5.47 -6.82 0.86
CA ARG A 295 6.80 -6.73 1.46
C ARG A 295 7.77 -6.03 0.50
N GLY A 296 7.49 -4.76 0.22
CA GLY A 296 8.35 -3.94 -0.63
C GLY A 296 9.76 -3.73 -0.06
N ASP A 297 9.92 -3.81 1.26
CA ASP A 297 11.22 -3.83 1.93
C ASP A 297 12.05 -5.05 1.52
N LYS A 298 11.44 -6.24 1.54
CA LYS A 298 12.07 -7.48 1.12
C LYS A 298 12.39 -7.45 -0.37
N LYS A 299 11.45 -6.96 -1.18
CA LYS A 299 11.65 -6.81 -2.64
C LYS A 299 12.87 -5.95 -2.96
N LEU A 300 13.04 -4.83 -2.25
CA LEU A 300 14.19 -3.94 -2.48
C LEU A 300 15.51 -4.58 -2.06
N ARG A 301 15.54 -5.34 -0.95
CA ARG A 301 16.73 -6.07 -0.53
C ARG A 301 17.11 -7.17 -1.52
N ASP A 302 16.15 -8.02 -1.87
CA ASP A 302 16.37 -9.23 -2.66
C ASP A 302 16.85 -8.96 -4.10
N ILE A 303 16.77 -7.70 -4.57
CA ILE A 303 17.27 -7.29 -5.89
C ILE A 303 18.79 -7.18 -5.92
N PHE A 304 19.42 -6.90 -4.78
CA PHE A 304 20.87 -6.80 -4.70
C PHE A 304 21.47 -8.14 -4.32
N ALA A 305 22.43 -8.63 -5.10
CA ALA A 305 23.17 -9.84 -4.77
C ALA A 305 24.18 -9.63 -3.63
N SER A 306 24.70 -8.41 -3.47
CA SER A 306 25.71 -8.11 -2.46
C SER A 306 25.07 -7.83 -1.09
N PRO A 307 25.48 -8.54 -0.02
CA PRO A 307 24.97 -8.34 1.34
C PRO A 307 25.09 -6.89 1.83
N THR A 308 26.18 -6.22 1.48
CA THR A 308 26.39 -4.81 1.86
C THR A 308 25.29 -3.91 1.30
N PHE A 309 24.86 -4.11 0.05
CA PHE A 309 23.77 -3.33 -0.53
C PHE A 309 22.41 -3.74 0.05
N GLN A 310 22.22 -5.01 0.38
CA GLN A 310 21.02 -5.46 1.09
C GLN A 310 20.87 -4.76 2.44
N ASP A 311 21.94 -4.70 3.25
CA ASP A 311 21.97 -4.02 4.55
C ASP A 311 21.77 -2.51 4.41
N CYS A 312 22.43 -1.89 3.42
CA CYS A 312 22.24 -0.48 3.12
C CYS A 312 20.78 -0.16 2.77
N MET A 313 20.06 -1.06 2.07
CA MET A 313 18.67 -0.83 1.69
C MET A 313 17.67 -1.20 2.77
N ALA A 314 18.01 -2.15 3.64
CA ALA A 314 17.20 -2.55 4.79
C ALA A 314 16.95 -1.38 5.74
N GLY A 315 17.97 -0.54 5.97
CA GLY A 315 17.96 0.43 7.08
C GLY A 315 18.01 -0.27 8.44
N SER A 316 17.84 0.47 9.55
CA SER A 316 17.67 -0.18 10.85
C SER A 316 16.31 -0.89 10.92
N PRO A 317 16.16 -1.98 11.70
CA PRO A 317 14.89 -2.69 11.87
C PRO A 317 13.75 -1.79 12.37
N GLU A 318 14.07 -0.73 13.12
CA GLU A 318 13.09 0.26 13.61
C GLU A 318 12.80 1.39 12.61
N ALA A 319 13.63 1.56 11.58
CA ALA A 319 13.51 2.65 10.64
C ALA A 319 12.41 2.37 9.60
N ARG A 320 11.48 3.32 9.42
CA ARG A 320 10.51 3.25 8.31
C ARG A 320 11.25 3.44 6.99
N VAL A 321 11.24 2.41 6.14
CA VAL A 321 11.76 2.53 4.76
C VAL A 321 10.97 3.61 4.03
N PRO A 322 11.58 4.73 3.61
CA PRO A 322 10.89 5.84 2.97
C PRO A 322 10.34 5.44 1.60
N LEU A 323 9.27 6.12 1.15
CA LEU A 323 8.69 5.91 -0.18
C LEU A 323 9.63 6.33 -1.31
N TYR A 324 10.47 7.33 -1.05
CA TYR A 324 11.54 7.78 -1.92
C TYR A 324 12.81 7.85 -1.07
N SER A 325 13.87 7.17 -1.50
CA SER A 325 15.20 7.33 -0.92
C SER A 325 16.17 7.66 -2.03
N LEU A 326 16.74 8.86 -1.99
CA LEU A 326 18.00 9.13 -2.65
C LEU A 326 19.11 8.73 -1.68
N ARG A 327 19.59 7.48 -1.79
CA ARG A 327 20.82 7.07 -1.10
C ARG A 327 21.97 7.25 -2.07
N ILE A 328 22.81 8.25 -1.81
CA ILE A 328 24.09 8.38 -2.49
C ILE A 328 24.97 7.25 -1.94
N LEU A 329 25.11 6.18 -2.72
CA LEU A 329 25.99 5.05 -2.42
C LEU A 329 27.43 5.43 -2.80
N THR A 330 28.01 6.39 -2.08
CA THR A 330 29.44 6.67 -2.15
C THR A 330 30.16 5.76 -1.17
N SER A 331 31.12 4.96 -1.67
CA SER A 331 31.97 3.99 -0.95
C SER A 331 31.18 2.83 -0.29
N TYR A 332 31.49 1.55 -0.49
CA TYR A 332 32.78 0.87 -0.42
C TYR A 332 32.75 -0.37 -1.34
N ILE A 333 33.86 -0.68 -2.01
CA ILE A 333 34.44 -2.02 -2.23
C ILE A 333 35.72 -1.76 -3.02
N PHE A 334 36.84 -1.72 -2.30
CA PHE A 334 38.12 -2.34 -2.65
C PHE A 334 39.06 -2.05 -1.47
N LYS A 335 39.30 -3.05 -0.64
CA LYS A 335 40.64 -3.23 -0.06
C LYS A 335 41.11 -4.63 -0.47
N PRO A 336 42.39 -4.75 -0.86
CA PRO A 336 42.93 -5.80 -1.73
C PRO A 336 42.80 -7.21 -1.16
#